data_AF-A0A652YZV5-F1
#
_entry.id   AF-A0A652YZV5-F1
#
_cell.length_a   1.000
_cell.length_b   1.000
_cell.length_c   1.000
_cell.angle_alpha   90.00
_cell.angle_beta   90.00
_cell.angle_gamma   90.00
#
_symmetry.space_group_name_H-M   'P 1'
#
loop_
_entity.id
_entity.type
_entity.pdbx_description
1 polymer ?
#
loop_
_entity_poly.entity_id
_entity_poly.type
_entity_poly.pdbx_seq_one_letter_code
_entity_poly.pdbx_strand_id
1 'polypeptide(L)'
;MFRNIKKLLAIACVTVAVGAVTIPNLVSAQNTTTPNSTEKHKPRGDGWKQLNLTDAQKAQIKTIRESAKTRSQSVLTAEQRAIMEQARQSGDRKGVRKSLNLTDAQKQQMKAIAEDTKAQMKNVLTPAQQQQLEQMKQQRQSNRGTTR
;
A
#
# COMPACT_ATOMS: atom_id res chain seq x y z
N MET A 1 -21.97 9.91 -38.93
CA MET A 1 -23.40 9.81 -38.57
C MET A 1 -23.84 8.37 -38.78
N PHE A 2 -24.80 7.86 -38.00
CA PHE A 2 -25.33 6.48 -37.97
C PHE A 2 -24.50 5.46 -37.16
N ARG A 3 -25.06 4.63 -36.28
CA ARG A 3 -26.19 4.71 -35.33
C ARG A 3 -25.99 3.54 -34.34
N ASN A 4 -26.31 3.81 -33.08
CA ASN A 4 -26.34 2.89 -31.94
C ASN A 4 -27.10 1.58 -32.20
N ILE A 5 -26.65 0.47 -31.60
CA ILE A 5 -27.53 -0.66 -31.26
C ILE A 5 -27.38 -0.96 -29.77
N LYS A 6 -28.49 -0.75 -29.05
CA LYS A 6 -28.72 -1.08 -27.65
C LYS A 6 -29.78 -2.18 -27.58
N LYS A 7 -29.53 -3.15 -26.69
CA LYS A 7 -30.46 -4.06 -25.96
C LYS A 7 -31.16 -5.20 -26.72
N LEU A 8 -31.00 -6.41 -26.17
CA LEU A 8 -31.99 -7.51 -25.97
C LEU A 8 -31.39 -8.41 -24.86
N LEU A 9 -31.81 -8.35 -23.59
CA LEU A 9 -32.95 -9.03 -22.95
C LEU A 9 -33.15 -10.49 -23.38
N ALA A 10 -32.76 -11.43 -22.51
CA ALA A 10 -33.45 -12.71 -22.33
C ALA A 10 -33.13 -13.27 -20.92
N ILE A 11 -34.16 -13.27 -20.09
CA ILE A 11 -34.26 -13.94 -18.80
C ILE A 11 -34.58 -15.41 -19.09
N ALA A 12 -33.83 -16.34 -18.51
CA ALA A 12 -34.22 -17.74 -18.45
C ALA A 12 -34.05 -18.23 -17.01
N CYS A 13 -35.16 -18.18 -16.26
CA CYS A 13 -35.33 -18.91 -15.02
C CYS A 13 -35.50 -20.40 -15.35
N VAL A 14 -34.63 -21.26 -14.83
CA VAL A 14 -34.95 -22.68 -14.66
C VAL A 14 -34.54 -23.08 -13.24
N THR A 15 -35.56 -23.13 -12.39
CA THR A 15 -35.55 -23.80 -11.09
C THR A 15 -35.74 -25.30 -11.31
N VAL A 16 -34.85 -26.14 -10.77
CA VAL A 16 -35.11 -27.57 -10.56
C VAL A 16 -34.79 -27.94 -9.11
N ALA A 17 -35.65 -28.80 -8.59
CA ALA A 17 -35.97 -29.04 -7.20
C ALA A 17 -34.97 -29.89 -6.40
N VAL A 18 -35.19 -29.76 -5.10
CA VAL A 18 -34.61 -30.41 -3.91
C VAL A 18 -34.51 -31.94 -4.01
N GLY A 19 -33.33 -32.47 -3.67
CA GLY A 19 -33.13 -33.86 -3.24
C GLY A 19 -32.34 -33.87 -1.93
N ALA A 20 -32.97 -34.36 -0.86
CA ALA A 20 -32.35 -34.51 0.45
C ALA A 20 -31.65 -35.86 0.57
N VAL A 21 -30.34 -35.85 0.83
CA VAL A 21 -29.57 -37.04 1.22
C VAL A 21 -28.85 -36.70 2.52
N THR A 22 -29.30 -37.30 3.63
CA THR A 22 -28.65 -37.19 4.94
C THR A 22 -27.54 -38.22 5.04
N ILE A 23 -26.29 -37.78 4.95
CA ILE A 23 -25.10 -38.61 5.21
C ILE A 23 -24.62 -38.30 6.64
N PRO A 24 -24.32 -39.32 7.48
CA PRO A 24 -23.83 -39.11 8.83
C PRO A 24 -22.40 -38.55 8.83
N ASN A 25 -22.13 -37.72 9.85
CA ASN A 25 -20.90 -36.98 10.06
C ASN A 25 -19.64 -37.87 10.00
N LEU A 26 -18.82 -37.69 8.96
CA LEU A 26 -17.41 -38.07 8.99
C LEU A 26 -16.64 -36.94 9.66
N VAL A 27 -16.22 -37.19 10.90
CA VAL A 27 -15.23 -36.42 11.63
C VAL A 27 -13.93 -36.46 10.83
N SER A 28 -13.66 -35.40 10.06
CA SER A 28 -12.34 -35.18 9.49
C SER A 28 -11.46 -34.50 10.51
N ALA A 29 -10.32 -35.12 10.75
CA ALA A 29 -9.31 -34.74 11.73
C ALA A 29 -8.83 -33.29 11.59
N GLN A 30 -8.70 -32.65 12.75
CA GLN A 30 -7.56 -31.80 13.13
C GLN A 30 -7.20 -30.63 12.19
N ASN A 31 -8.11 -29.66 12.12
CA ASN A 31 -7.72 -28.28 11.82
C ASN A 31 -7.03 -27.67 13.05
N THR A 32 -5.73 -27.90 13.19
CA THR A 32 -4.90 -26.98 13.97
C THR A 32 -4.62 -25.76 13.08
N THR A 33 -5.67 -25.00 12.77
CA THR A 33 -5.51 -23.65 12.27
C THR A 33 -4.97 -22.85 13.44
N THR A 34 -3.65 -22.73 13.52
CA THR A 34 -3.05 -21.62 14.26
C THR A 34 -3.78 -20.38 13.77
N PRO A 35 -4.44 -19.59 14.64
CA PRO A 35 -4.98 -18.32 14.22
C PRO A 35 -3.77 -17.49 13.82
N ASN A 36 -3.47 -17.50 12.52
CA ASN A 36 -2.53 -16.61 11.92
C ASN A 36 -3.16 -15.26 12.17
N SER A 37 -2.70 -14.59 13.24
CA SER A 37 -3.23 -13.33 13.68
C SER A 37 -3.12 -12.42 12.48
N THR A 38 -4.25 -12.18 11.80
CA THR A 38 -4.41 -11.03 10.94
C THR A 38 -4.43 -9.85 11.90
N GLU A 39 -3.28 -9.53 12.47
CA GLU A 39 -2.99 -8.20 12.94
C GLU A 39 -3.31 -7.32 11.75
N LYS A 40 -4.49 -6.70 11.79
CA LYS A 40 -4.79 -5.52 11.00
C LYS A 40 -3.72 -4.52 11.39
N HIS A 41 -2.57 -4.57 10.72
CA HIS A 41 -1.55 -3.55 10.85
C HIS A 41 -2.26 -2.25 10.52
N LYS A 42 -2.54 -1.44 11.54
CA LYS A 42 -3.01 -0.06 11.33
C LYS A 42 -2.09 0.54 10.28
N PRO A 43 -2.63 1.14 9.20
CA PRO A 43 -1.81 1.70 8.14
C PRO A 43 -0.76 2.61 8.77
N ARG A 44 0.51 2.19 8.73
CA ARG A 44 1.63 3.00 9.20
C ARG A 44 1.85 4.08 8.16
N GLY A 45 1.19 5.22 8.35
CA GLY A 45 1.21 6.35 7.43
C GLY A 45 -0.22 6.81 7.23
N ASP A 46 -0.62 7.94 7.80
CA ASP A 46 -0.14 9.22 7.31
C ASP A 46 -0.15 10.25 8.43
N GLY A 47 1.01 10.55 9.01
CA GLY A 47 1.12 11.79 9.80
C GLY A 47 0.74 13.02 8.97
N TRP A 48 0.87 12.92 7.65
CA TRP A 48 0.49 13.94 6.68
C TRP A 48 -1.03 14.16 6.57
N LYS A 49 -1.86 13.14 6.80
CA LYS A 49 -3.33 13.27 6.73
C LYS A 49 -3.88 14.09 7.91
N GLN A 50 -3.14 14.16 9.01
CA GLN A 50 -3.51 14.89 10.23
C GLN A 50 -3.18 16.39 10.16
N LEU A 51 -2.55 16.86 9.06
CA LEU A 51 -2.11 18.25 8.88
C LEU A 51 -3.14 19.16 8.19
N ASN A 52 -4.37 18.69 7.95
CA ASN A 52 -5.42 19.45 7.26
C ASN A 52 -4.90 20.13 5.97
N LEU A 53 -4.23 19.35 5.12
CA LEU A 53 -3.60 19.87 3.90
C LEU A 53 -4.64 20.45 2.94
N THR A 54 -4.33 21.59 2.32
CA THR A 54 -5.14 22.15 1.24
C THR A 54 -5.02 21.27 -0.01
N ASP A 55 -5.97 21.40 -0.94
CA ASP A 55 -5.93 20.61 -2.17
C ASP A 55 -4.73 20.96 -3.06
N ALA A 56 -4.31 22.24 -3.05
CA ALA A 56 -3.07 22.67 -3.69
C ALA A 56 -1.84 21.99 -3.07
N GLN A 57 -1.75 21.93 -1.73
CA GLN A 57 -0.65 21.24 -1.04
C GLN A 57 -0.66 19.73 -1.35
N LYS A 58 -1.83 19.09 -1.37
CA LYS A 58 -1.97 17.67 -1.74
C LYS A 58 -1.49 17.42 -3.17
N ALA A 59 -1.85 18.28 -4.11
CA ALA A 59 -1.41 18.18 -5.50
C ALA A 59 0.11 18.28 -5.61
N GLN A 60 0.73 19.27 -4.96
CA GLN A 60 2.19 19.43 -4.95
C GLN A 60 2.89 18.22 -4.32
N ILE A 61 2.40 17.72 -3.18
CA ILE A 61 2.95 16.52 -2.53
C ILE A 61 2.82 15.28 -3.43
N LYS A 62 1.71 15.13 -4.17
CA LYS A 62 1.53 14.04 -5.12
C LYS A 62 2.59 14.11 -6.22
N THR A 63 2.80 15.27 -6.83
CA THR A 63 3.85 15.49 -7.85
C THR A 63 5.24 15.15 -7.31
N ILE A 64 5.57 15.61 -6.09
CA ILE A 64 6.86 15.29 -5.45
C ILE A 64 7.03 13.77 -5.28
N ARG A 65 5.98 13.06 -4.83
CA ARG A 65 6.01 11.60 -4.65
C ARG A 65 6.14 10.84 -5.98
N GLU A 66 5.48 11.31 -7.04
CA GLU A 66 5.58 10.71 -8.38
C GLU A 66 6.98 10.89 -8.98
N SER A 67 7.56 12.07 -8.82
CA SER A 67 8.96 12.33 -9.17
C SER A 67 9.93 11.43 -8.38
N ALA A 68 9.76 11.36 -7.06
CA ALA A 68 10.58 10.51 -6.20
C ALA A 68 10.46 9.02 -6.56
N LYS A 69 9.26 8.55 -6.92
CA LYS A 69 9.02 7.19 -7.41
C LYS A 69 9.81 6.92 -8.70
N THR A 70 9.78 7.86 -9.64
CA THR A 70 10.52 7.74 -10.91
C THR A 70 12.02 7.70 -10.68
N ARG A 71 12.55 8.61 -9.85
CA ARG A 71 13.97 8.61 -9.43
C ARG A 71 14.37 7.34 -8.69
N SER A 72 13.48 6.80 -7.85
CA SER A 72 13.73 5.54 -7.15
C SER A 72 13.77 4.35 -8.12
N GLN A 73 12.90 4.35 -9.13
CA GLN A 73 12.92 3.32 -10.17
C GLN A 73 14.20 3.39 -10.99
N SER A 74 14.74 4.58 -11.28
CA SER A 74 16.00 4.70 -12.04
C SER A 74 17.21 4.07 -11.35
N VAL A 75 17.20 3.94 -10.03
CA VAL A 75 18.26 3.27 -9.24
C VAL A 75 18.24 1.74 -9.40
N LEU A 76 17.09 1.17 -9.73
CA LEU A 76 16.91 -0.27 -9.85
C LEU A 76 17.32 -0.78 -11.24
N THR A 77 17.86 -2.00 -11.29
CA THR A 77 18.11 -2.74 -12.54
C THR A 77 16.81 -3.14 -13.22
N ALA A 78 16.87 -3.52 -14.51
CA ALA A 78 15.70 -3.97 -15.25
C ALA A 78 15.02 -5.18 -14.57
N GLU A 79 15.81 -6.15 -14.10
CA GLU A 79 15.32 -7.33 -13.39
C GLU A 79 14.64 -6.98 -12.06
N GLN A 80 15.28 -6.11 -11.25
CA GLN A 80 14.71 -5.63 -9.99
C GLN A 80 13.38 -4.88 -10.22
N ARG A 81 13.26 -4.13 -11.31
CA ARG A 81 12.00 -3.47 -11.69
C ARG A 81 10.93 -4.47 -12.09
N ALA A 82 11.28 -5.50 -12.85
CA ALA A 82 10.33 -6.55 -13.24
C ALA A 82 9.77 -7.29 -12.02
N ILE A 83 10.64 -7.67 -11.08
CA ILE A 83 10.26 -8.28 -9.80
C ILE A 83 9.31 -7.35 -9.03
N MET A 84 9.62 -6.05 -8.97
CA MET A 84 8.75 -5.06 -8.31
C MET A 84 7.39 -4.89 -8.98
N GLU A 85 7.31 -5.02 -10.30
CA GLU A 85 6.06 -4.90 -11.03
C GLU A 85 5.19 -6.15 -10.87
N GLN A 86 5.79 -7.33 -10.93
CA GLN A 86 5.10 -8.60 -10.62
C GLN A 86 4.54 -8.60 -9.20
N ALA A 87 5.31 -8.10 -8.22
CA ALA A 87 4.87 -7.94 -6.84
C ALA A 87 3.68 -6.99 -6.66
N ARG A 88 3.57 -5.97 -7.53
CA ARG A 88 2.42 -5.06 -7.53
C ARG A 88 1.17 -5.76 -8.04
N GLN A 89 1.32 -6.61 -9.05
CA GLN A 89 0.22 -7.38 -9.62
C GLN A 89 -0.25 -8.49 -8.67
N SER A 90 0.67 -9.16 -7.98
CA SER A 90 0.34 -10.24 -7.03
C SER A 90 -0.16 -9.76 -5.66
N GLY A 91 0.04 -8.48 -5.34
CA GLY A 91 -0.31 -7.91 -4.03
C GLY A 91 0.71 -8.17 -2.92
N ASP A 92 1.70 -9.05 -3.13
CA ASP A 92 2.78 -9.31 -2.17
C ASP A 92 3.91 -8.29 -2.28
N ARG A 93 3.70 -7.13 -1.66
CA ARG A 93 4.65 -6.01 -1.70
C ARG A 93 5.67 -6.05 -0.55
N LYS A 94 5.38 -6.79 0.51
CA LYS A 94 6.12 -6.70 1.79
C LYS A 94 7.35 -7.61 1.81
N GLY A 95 7.26 -8.79 1.19
CA GLY A 95 8.39 -9.71 1.04
C GLY A 95 9.38 -9.27 -0.03
N VAL A 96 8.86 -8.72 -1.13
CA VAL A 96 9.65 -8.50 -2.35
C VAL A 96 10.76 -7.47 -2.19
N ARG A 97 10.58 -6.43 -1.37
CA ARG A 97 11.65 -5.43 -1.20
C ARG A 97 12.93 -6.00 -0.57
N LYS A 98 12.80 -7.07 0.23
CA LYS A 98 13.95 -7.77 0.82
C LYS A 98 14.60 -8.74 -0.18
N SER A 99 13.85 -9.26 -1.15
CA SER A 99 14.37 -10.18 -2.18
C SER A 99 15.08 -9.48 -3.34
N LEU A 100 15.00 -8.14 -3.44
CA LEU A 100 15.69 -7.39 -4.50
C LEU A 100 17.22 -7.40 -4.41
N ASN A 101 17.80 -7.90 -3.31
CA ASN A 101 19.24 -7.95 -3.08
C ASN A 101 19.94 -6.62 -3.45
N LEU A 102 19.37 -5.51 -2.97
CA LEU A 102 19.89 -4.17 -3.30
C LEU A 102 21.34 -4.02 -2.85
N THR A 103 22.18 -3.45 -3.71
CA THR A 103 23.55 -3.11 -3.35
C THR A 103 23.57 -1.96 -2.32
N ASP A 104 24.68 -1.80 -1.60
CA ASP A 104 24.78 -0.71 -0.63
C ASP A 104 24.75 0.67 -1.28
N ALA A 105 25.33 0.81 -2.48
CA ALA A 105 25.20 2.02 -3.28
C ALA A 105 23.74 2.33 -3.64
N GLN A 106 22.96 1.32 -4.08
CA GLN A 106 21.54 1.49 -4.35
C GLN A 106 20.76 1.89 -3.09
N LYS A 107 21.05 1.26 -1.94
CA LYS A 107 20.42 1.61 -0.65
C LYS A 107 20.72 3.06 -0.26
N GLN A 108 21.96 3.52 -0.43
CA GLN A 108 22.36 4.89 -0.15
C GLN A 108 21.64 5.89 -1.07
N GLN A 109 21.59 5.63 -2.38
CA GLN A 109 20.85 6.48 -3.33
C GLN A 109 19.36 6.55 -3.00
N MET A 110 18.74 5.41 -2.69
CA MET A 110 17.34 5.36 -2.27
C MET A 110 17.08 6.14 -0.97
N LYS A 111 18.03 6.10 -0.02
CA LYS A 111 17.96 6.89 1.21
C LYS A 111 18.06 8.39 0.92
N ALA A 112 19.01 8.80 0.07
CA ALA A 112 19.16 10.20 -0.34
C ALA A 112 17.89 10.73 -1.04
N ILE A 113 17.30 9.96 -1.95
CA ILE A 113 16.02 10.30 -2.59
C ILE A 113 14.92 10.47 -1.54
N ALA A 114 14.84 9.57 -0.55
CA ALA A 114 13.83 9.66 0.50
C ALA A 114 14.00 10.90 1.40
N GLU A 115 15.24 11.28 1.73
CA GLU A 115 15.56 12.46 2.52
C GLU A 115 15.24 13.75 1.76
N ASP A 116 15.66 13.85 0.50
CA ASP A 116 15.33 14.97 -0.39
C ASP A 116 13.81 15.12 -0.56
N THR A 117 13.11 14.02 -0.86
CA THR A 117 11.64 14.01 -0.99
C THR A 117 10.96 14.52 0.29
N LYS A 118 11.48 14.14 1.46
CA LYS A 118 10.95 14.59 2.75
C LYS A 118 11.19 16.09 2.95
N ALA A 119 12.35 16.62 2.58
CA ALA A 119 12.63 18.05 2.64
C ALA A 119 11.70 18.83 1.71
N GLN A 120 11.54 18.39 0.45
CA GLN A 120 10.63 19.01 -0.51
C GLN A 120 9.18 19.02 0.00
N MET A 121 8.68 17.91 0.53
CA MET A 121 7.32 17.86 1.10
C MET A 121 7.17 18.77 2.33
N LYS A 122 8.21 18.93 3.16
CA LYS A 122 8.16 19.85 4.30
C LYS A 122 8.03 21.30 3.84
N ASN A 123 8.69 21.68 2.75
CA ASN A 123 8.64 23.05 2.22
C ASN A 123 7.26 23.43 1.65
N VAL A 124 6.40 22.45 1.35
CA VAL A 124 5.00 22.67 0.96
C VAL A 124 4.11 23.05 2.16
N LEU A 125 4.54 22.71 3.37
CA LEU A 125 3.77 22.93 4.59
C LEU A 125 3.94 24.35 5.12
N THR A 126 2.88 24.88 5.73
CA THR A 126 2.95 26.11 6.52
C THR A 126 3.78 25.90 7.80
N PRO A 127 4.34 26.98 8.41
CA PRO A 127 5.08 26.86 9.67
C PRO A 127 4.30 26.14 10.78
N ALA A 128 3.00 26.44 10.93
CA ALA A 128 2.13 25.78 11.90
C ALA A 128 1.99 24.27 11.63
N GLN A 129 1.80 23.87 10.37
CA GLN A 129 1.75 22.45 9.99
C GLN A 129 3.09 21.75 10.19
N GLN A 130 4.23 22.43 10.01
CA GLN A 130 5.55 21.88 10.28
C GLN A 130 5.74 21.61 11.78
N GLN A 131 5.37 22.55 12.64
CA GLN A 131 5.40 22.36 14.10
C GLN A 131 4.53 21.17 14.53
N GLN A 132 3.31 21.07 14.01
CA GLN A 132 2.42 19.93 14.29
C GLN A 132 3.04 18.60 13.83
N LEU A 133 3.69 18.58 12.65
CA LEU A 133 4.40 17.39 12.16
C LEU A 133 5.54 16.96 13.10
N GLU A 134 6.25 17.91 13.67
CA GLU A 134 7.35 17.65 14.61
C GLU A 134 6.86 17.13 15.96
N GLN A 135 5.79 17.70 16.50
CA GLN A 135 5.14 17.18 17.71
C GLN A 135 4.66 15.73 17.52
N MET A 136 4.00 15.45 16.40
CA MET A 136 3.59 14.08 16.05
C MET A 136 4.78 13.13 15.92
N LYS A 137 5.92 13.61 15.42
CA LYS A 137 7.15 12.81 15.33
C LYS A 137 7.70 12.50 16.72
N GLN A 138 7.78 13.47 17.61
CA GLN A 138 8.25 13.29 18.99
C GLN A 138 7.37 12.31 19.75
N GLN A 139 6.05 12.46 19.66
CA GLN A 139 5.10 11.54 20.30
C GLN A 139 5.23 10.09 19.78
N ARG A 140 5.53 9.91 18.49
CA ARG A 140 5.82 8.58 17.94
C ARG A 140 7.14 8.01 18.45
N GLN A 141 8.12 8.86 18.73
CA GLN A 141 9.42 8.43 19.27
C GLN A 141 9.29 8.04 20.75
N SER A 142 8.58 8.83 21.57
CA SER A 142 8.31 8.49 22.97
C SER A 142 7.56 7.15 23.07
N ASN A 143 6.50 6.97 22.30
CA ASN A 143 5.70 5.74 22.32
C ASN A 143 6.52 4.50 21.88
N ARG A 144 7.55 4.68 21.03
CA ARG A 144 8.46 3.58 20.65
C ARG A 144 9.50 3.28 21.73
N GLY A 145 9.92 4.27 22.50
CA GLY A 145 10.83 4.09 23.64
C GLY A 145 10.17 3.39 24.81
N THR A 146 8.87 3.62 25.04
CA THR A 146 8.11 2.99 26.13
C THR A 146 7.70 1.53 25.86
N THR A 147 7.72 1.07 24.61
CA THR A 147 7.38 -0.32 24.22
C THR A 147 8.62 -1.23 24.11
N ARG A 148 9.78 -0.82 24.62
CA ARG A 148 11.01 -1.61 24.56
C ARG A 148 11.48 -2.03 25.94
#